data_AF-A0A943QGV0-F1
#
_entry.id   AF-A0A943QGV0-F1
#
_cell.length_a   1.000
_cell.length_b   1.000
_cell.length_c   1.000
_cell.angle_alpha   90.00
_cell.angle_beta   90.00
_cell.angle_gamma   90.00
#
_symmetry.space_group_name_H-M   'P 1'
#
loop_
_entity.id
_entity.type
_entity.pdbx_description
1 polymer ?
#
loop_
_entity_poly.entity_id
_entity_poly.type
_entity_poly.pdbx_seq_one_letter_code
_entity_poly.pdbx_strand_id
1 'polypeptide(L)'
;MKNKNNELVITTSEAFDVIRIINKLNMKESLMKTIENYTKLQQKREQEFRKLQELIIKEIGGTEEYLNLSEEEKVLISDNLLSKNNDIQETILDIDSKQNKIGMDILYDFISKIPIAEKEVYKCLAKIFNKSIKEVEIQELEETISMIKEITESKTLMFFFKSATK
;
A
#
# COMPACT_ATOMS: atom_id res chain seq x y z
N MET A 1 1.54 18.97 -2.68
CA MET A 1 2.77 19.46 -3.39
C MET A 1 3.66 18.28 -3.74
N LYS A 2 4.26 18.22 -4.93
CA LYS A 2 5.21 17.14 -5.29
C LYS A 2 6.66 17.58 -5.08
N ASN A 3 7.51 16.69 -4.55
CA ASN A 3 8.95 16.95 -4.43
C ASN A 3 9.69 16.74 -5.77
N LYS A 4 11.01 16.90 -5.75
CA LYS A 4 11.89 16.69 -6.94
C LYS A 4 11.81 15.27 -7.52
N ASN A 5 11.32 14.29 -6.76
CA ASN A 5 11.14 12.90 -7.17
C ASN A 5 9.70 12.61 -7.63
N ASN A 6 8.88 13.64 -7.84
CA ASN A 6 7.46 13.51 -8.18
C ASN A 6 6.60 12.82 -7.11
N GLU A 7 7.04 12.86 -5.84
CA GLU A 7 6.32 12.25 -4.72
C GLU A 7 5.44 13.27 -4.00
N LEU A 8 4.22 12.89 -3.64
CA LEU A 8 3.34 13.72 -2.84
C LEU A 8 3.94 13.96 -1.45
N VAL A 9 4.20 15.23 -1.15
CA VAL A 9 4.59 15.70 0.18
C VAL A 9 3.37 16.28 0.86
N ILE A 10 3.02 15.69 2.00
CA ILE A 10 1.96 16.17 2.90
C ILE A 10 2.63 16.99 4.01
N THR A 11 2.20 18.22 4.18
CA THR A 11 2.64 19.10 5.27
C THR A 11 1.99 18.68 6.59
N THR A 12 2.55 19.11 7.72
CA THR A 12 1.96 18.85 9.05
C THR A 12 0.51 19.28 9.16
N SER A 13 0.17 20.46 8.61
CA SER A 13 -1.20 20.97 8.63
C SER A 13 -2.17 20.09 7.83
N GLU A 14 -1.74 19.60 6.66
CA GLU A 14 -2.54 18.68 5.84
C GLU A 14 -2.67 17.31 6.51
N ALA A 15 -1.62 16.80 7.14
CA ALA A 15 -1.68 15.56 7.92
C ALA A 15 -2.70 15.65 9.07
N PHE A 16 -2.77 16.79 9.76
CA PHE A 16 -3.79 17.01 10.79
C PHE A 16 -5.21 17.10 10.23
N ASP A 17 -5.38 17.59 9.00
CA ASP A 17 -6.67 17.58 8.33
C ASP A 17 -7.10 16.13 7.98
N VAL A 18 -6.17 15.31 7.47
CA VAL A 18 -6.38 13.87 7.21
C VAL A 18 -6.76 13.13 8.50
N ILE A 19 -6.02 13.32 9.59
CA ILE A 19 -6.32 12.67 10.88
C ILE A 19 -7.69 13.10 11.42
N ARG A 20 -8.05 14.38 11.29
CA ARG A 20 -9.38 14.89 11.69
C ARG A 20 -10.49 14.22 10.90
N ILE A 21 -10.30 14.04 9.59
CA ILE A 21 -11.25 13.31 8.74
C ILE A 21 -11.38 11.87 9.21
N ILE A 22 -10.27 11.13 9.37
CA ILE A 22 -10.29 9.73 9.85
C ILE A 22 -11.07 9.58 11.15
N ASN A 23 -10.86 10.51 12.10
CA ASN A 23 -11.59 10.52 13.37
C ASN A 23 -13.09 10.83 13.17
N LYS A 24 -13.43 11.81 12.33
CA LYS A 24 -14.83 12.18 12.04
C LYS A 24 -15.60 11.07 11.32
N LEU A 25 -14.93 10.32 10.46
CA LEU A 25 -15.47 9.13 9.79
C LEU A 25 -15.52 7.90 10.71
N ASN A 26 -15.00 7.99 11.94
CA ASN A 26 -14.89 6.87 12.87
C ASN A 26 -14.16 5.65 12.26
N MET A 27 -13.07 5.92 11.52
CA MET A 27 -12.31 4.89 10.78
C MET A 27 -10.99 4.50 11.46
N LYS A 28 -10.68 5.07 12.64
CA LYS A 28 -9.42 4.78 13.32
C LYS A 28 -9.22 3.28 13.55
N GLU A 29 -10.21 2.59 14.12
CA GLU A 29 -10.09 1.17 14.43
C GLU A 29 -10.03 0.29 13.18
N SER A 30 -10.85 0.58 12.16
CA SER A 30 -10.82 -0.16 10.90
C SER A 30 -9.49 0.02 10.18
N LEU A 31 -8.96 1.25 10.15
CA LEU A 31 -7.65 1.55 9.57
C LEU A 31 -6.51 0.83 10.31
N MET A 32 -6.51 0.84 11.64
CA MET A 32 -5.47 0.15 12.43
C MET A 32 -5.50 -1.37 12.21
N LYS A 33 -6.68 -1.99 12.21
CA LYS A 33 -6.84 -3.42 11.91
C LYS A 33 -6.37 -3.74 10.49
N THR A 34 -6.68 -2.89 9.52
CA THR A 34 -6.22 -3.00 8.13
C THR A 34 -4.69 -2.96 8.04
N ILE A 35 -4.04 -1.98 8.70
CA ILE A 35 -2.58 -1.86 8.73
C ILE A 35 -1.95 -3.10 9.37
N GLU A 36 -2.50 -3.59 10.48
CA GLU A 36 -2.00 -4.78 11.17
C GLU A 36 -2.08 -6.02 10.27
N ASN A 37 -3.24 -6.28 9.66
CA ASN A 37 -3.46 -7.42 8.77
C ASN A 37 -2.57 -7.35 7.53
N TYR A 38 -2.47 -6.17 6.91
CA TYR A 38 -1.60 -5.95 5.76
C TYR A 38 -0.13 -6.22 6.12
N THR A 39 0.31 -5.75 7.30
CA THR A 39 1.68 -5.97 7.81
C THR A 39 1.97 -7.45 8.03
N LYS A 40 1.03 -8.21 8.63
CA LYS A 40 1.16 -9.66 8.82
C LYS A 40 1.28 -10.40 7.48
N LEU A 41 0.46 -10.03 6.50
CA LEU A 41 0.51 -10.60 5.15
C LEU A 41 1.84 -10.27 4.47
N GLN A 42 2.34 -9.04 4.63
CA GLN A 42 3.63 -8.62 4.09
C GLN A 42 4.80 -9.41 4.68
N GLN A 43 4.81 -9.62 5.99
CA GLN A 43 5.81 -10.46 6.67
C GLN A 43 5.75 -11.91 6.18
N LYS A 44 4.55 -12.48 6.00
CA LYS A 44 4.39 -13.82 5.44
C LYS A 44 4.94 -13.90 4.02
N ARG A 45 4.68 -12.89 3.18
CA ARG A 45 5.20 -12.81 1.82
C ARG A 45 6.73 -12.80 1.79
N GLU A 46 7.35 -12.01 2.65
CA GLU A 46 8.82 -11.96 2.79
C GLU A 46 9.40 -13.30 3.23
N GLN A 47 8.70 -14.06 4.08
CA GLN A 47 9.11 -15.41 4.44
C GLN A 47 9.07 -16.37 3.26
N GLU A 48 8.01 -16.34 2.44
CA GLU A 48 7.92 -17.17 1.23
C GLU A 48 9.01 -16.82 0.21
N PHE A 49 9.32 -15.53 0.01
CA PHE A 49 10.43 -15.13 -0.85
C PHE A 49 11.80 -15.61 -0.34
N ARG A 50 12.02 -15.62 0.99
CA ARG A 50 13.24 -16.20 1.57
C ARG A 50 13.34 -17.70 1.32
N LYS A 51 12.23 -18.44 1.48
CA LYS A 51 12.21 -19.87 1.15
C LYS A 51 12.55 -20.12 -0.33
N LEU A 52 11.97 -19.34 -1.24
CA LEU A 52 12.28 -19.44 -2.66
C LEU A 52 13.77 -19.17 -2.92
N GLN A 53 14.33 -18.13 -2.30
CA GLN A 53 15.76 -17.83 -2.40
C GLN A 53 16.63 -18.99 -1.91
N GLU A 54 16.29 -19.61 -0.78
CA GLU A 54 17.00 -20.78 -0.25
C GLU A 54 16.93 -21.98 -1.22
N LEU A 55 15.78 -22.19 -1.87
CA LEU A 55 15.63 -23.22 -2.91
C LEU A 55 16.51 -22.93 -4.13
N ILE A 56 16.57 -21.68 -4.59
CA ILE A 56 17.44 -21.27 -5.70
C ILE A 56 18.91 -21.55 -5.37
N ILE A 57 19.37 -21.08 -4.20
CA ILE A 57 20.75 -21.29 -3.73
C ILE A 57 21.09 -22.78 -3.70
N LYS A 58 20.15 -23.63 -3.24
CA LYS A 58 20.33 -25.08 -3.19
C LYS A 58 20.42 -25.71 -4.59
N GLU A 59 19.59 -25.27 -5.53
CA GLU A 59 19.55 -25.81 -6.90
C GLU A 59 20.84 -25.52 -7.68
N ILE A 60 21.40 -24.32 -7.50
CA ILE A 60 22.59 -23.86 -8.24
C ILE A 60 23.93 -24.16 -7.55
N GLY A 61 23.90 -24.75 -6.36
CA GLY A 61 25.08 -25.30 -5.70
C GLY A 61 25.74 -24.40 -4.65
N GLY A 62 25.22 -23.21 -4.38
CA GLY A 62 25.80 -22.32 -3.37
C GLY A 62 25.43 -20.84 -3.52
N THR A 63 25.78 -20.09 -2.48
CA THR A 63 25.52 -18.64 -2.41
C THR A 63 26.44 -17.85 -3.36
N GLU A 64 27.66 -18.32 -3.61
CA GLU A 64 28.58 -17.64 -4.52
C GLU A 64 28.07 -17.71 -5.96
N GLU A 65 27.57 -18.87 -6.37
CA GLU A 65 26.94 -19.11 -7.66
C GLU A 65 25.69 -18.24 -7.81
N TYR A 66 24.85 -18.13 -6.77
CA TYR A 66 23.68 -17.25 -6.76
C TYR A 66 24.01 -15.78 -7.04
N LEU A 67 25.06 -15.28 -6.41
CA LEU A 67 25.45 -13.87 -6.53
C LEU A 67 26.02 -13.55 -7.90
N ASN A 68 26.52 -14.55 -8.62
CA ASN A 68 27.06 -14.41 -9.97
C ASN A 68 26.00 -14.50 -11.08
N LEU A 69 24.76 -14.88 -10.74
CA LEU A 69 23.64 -14.91 -11.70
C LEU A 69 23.21 -13.50 -12.10
N SER A 70 22.87 -13.34 -13.38
CA SER A 70 22.14 -12.17 -13.85
C SER A 70 20.72 -12.16 -13.27
N GLU A 71 20.07 -10.99 -13.28
CA GLU A 71 18.68 -10.88 -12.84
C GLU A 71 17.74 -11.73 -13.72
N GLU A 72 18.01 -11.83 -15.02
CA GLU A 72 17.22 -12.67 -15.94
C GLU A 72 17.34 -14.16 -15.60
N GLU A 73 18.54 -14.62 -15.23
CA GLU A 73 18.77 -16.00 -14.82
C GLU A 73 18.07 -16.32 -13.50
N LYS A 74 18.09 -15.38 -12.53
CA LYS A 74 17.36 -15.52 -11.27
C LYS A 74 15.86 -15.65 -11.50
N VAL A 75 15.28 -14.85 -12.41
CA VAL A 75 13.85 -14.94 -12.77
C VAL A 75 13.54 -16.32 -13.37
N LEU A 76 14.34 -16.78 -14.33
CA LEU A 76 14.08 -18.04 -15.05
C LEU A 76 14.17 -19.27 -14.13
N ILE A 77 15.13 -19.27 -13.20
CA ILE A 77 15.27 -20.33 -12.18
C ILE A 77 14.12 -20.24 -11.15
N SER A 78 13.74 -19.03 -10.75
CA SER A 78 12.60 -18.80 -9.84
C SER A 78 11.31 -19.37 -10.42
N ASP A 79 11.02 -19.09 -11.70
CA ASP A 79 9.81 -19.58 -12.38
C ASP A 79 9.79 -21.11 -12.45
N ASN A 80 10.93 -21.73 -12.75
CA ASN A 80 11.06 -23.18 -12.76
C ASN A 80 10.83 -23.78 -11.36
N LEU A 81 11.42 -23.19 -10.32
CA LEU A 81 11.25 -23.66 -8.95
C LEU A 81 9.83 -23.43 -8.42
N LEU A 82 9.18 -22.32 -8.76
CA LEU A 82 7.79 -22.06 -8.43
C LEU A 82 6.86 -23.09 -9.10
N SER A 83 7.12 -23.45 -10.36
CA SER A 83 6.35 -24.50 -11.05
C SER A 83 6.49 -25.90 -10.42
N LYS A 84 7.58 -26.14 -9.68
CA LYS A 84 7.85 -27.38 -8.95
C LYS A 84 7.39 -27.33 -7.48
N ASN A 85 7.22 -26.13 -6.93
CA ASN A 85 6.83 -25.85 -5.55
C ASN A 85 5.57 -24.96 -5.54
N ASN A 86 4.46 -25.55 -6.01
CA ASN A 86 3.18 -24.87 -6.16
C ASN A 86 2.68 -24.24 -4.85
N ASP A 87 3.10 -24.75 -3.69
CA ASP A 87 2.70 -24.23 -2.37
C ASP A 87 3.19 -22.80 -2.11
N ILE A 88 4.41 -22.45 -2.54
CA ILE A 88 4.94 -21.09 -2.45
C ILE A 88 4.14 -20.17 -3.36
N GLN A 89 3.93 -20.57 -4.61
CA GLN A 89 3.18 -19.78 -5.59
C GLN A 89 1.73 -19.56 -5.17
N GLU A 90 1.03 -20.62 -4.74
CA GLU A 90 -0.34 -20.55 -4.22
C GLU A 90 -0.41 -19.63 -2.99
N THR A 91 0.58 -19.71 -2.09
CA THR A 91 0.62 -18.84 -0.91
C THR A 91 0.80 -17.37 -1.29
N ILE A 92 1.66 -17.05 -2.25
CA ILE A 92 1.85 -15.67 -2.73
C ILE A 92 0.56 -15.15 -3.37
N LEU A 93 -0.10 -15.95 -4.22
CA LEU A 93 -1.37 -15.58 -4.84
C LEU A 93 -2.50 -15.37 -3.82
N ASP A 94 -2.58 -16.22 -2.79
CA ASP A 94 -3.52 -16.05 -1.68
C ASP A 94 -3.25 -14.77 -0.88
N ILE A 95 -1.96 -14.45 -0.65
CA ILE A 95 -1.57 -13.19 0.00
C ILE A 95 -2.02 -11.99 -0.83
N ASP A 96 -1.74 -11.97 -2.14
CA ASP A 96 -2.10 -10.86 -3.02
C ASP A 96 -3.62 -10.68 -3.08
N SER A 97 -4.38 -11.77 -3.18
CA SER A 97 -5.85 -11.75 -3.12
C SER A 97 -6.36 -11.14 -1.80
N LYS A 98 -5.77 -11.54 -0.66
CA LYS A 98 -6.13 -11.00 0.65
C LYS A 98 -5.76 -9.52 0.79
N GLN A 99 -4.59 -9.11 0.31
CA GLN A 99 -4.18 -7.70 0.32
C GLN A 99 -5.11 -6.84 -0.54
N ASN A 100 -5.48 -7.30 -1.74
CA ASN A 100 -6.44 -6.63 -2.60
C ASN A 100 -7.80 -6.48 -1.93
N LYS A 101 -8.30 -7.55 -1.29
CA LYS A 101 -9.56 -7.50 -0.53
C LYS A 101 -9.52 -6.47 0.59
N ILE A 102 -8.45 -6.46 1.39
CA ILE A 102 -8.26 -5.46 2.45
C ILE A 102 -8.28 -4.03 1.89
N GLY A 103 -7.61 -3.80 0.76
CA GLY A 103 -7.60 -2.51 0.07
C GLY A 103 -8.99 -2.06 -0.40
N MET A 104 -9.78 -2.99 -0.94
CA MET A 104 -11.15 -2.71 -1.37
C MET A 104 -12.09 -2.45 -0.19
N ASP A 105 -11.97 -3.22 0.89
CA ASP A 105 -12.80 -3.06 2.08
C ASP A 105 -12.58 -1.68 2.73
N ILE A 106 -11.33 -1.22 2.87
CA ILE A 106 -11.05 0.10 3.45
C ILE A 106 -11.47 1.24 2.53
N LEU A 107 -11.31 1.08 1.21
CA LEU A 107 -11.74 2.08 0.23
C LEU A 107 -13.27 2.23 0.23
N TYR A 108 -13.99 1.11 0.25
CA TYR A 108 -15.44 1.09 0.35
C TYR A 108 -15.94 1.74 1.65
N ASP A 109 -15.32 1.40 2.78
CA ASP A 109 -15.64 2.01 4.09
C ASP A 109 -15.42 3.53 4.05
N PHE A 110 -14.32 3.98 3.44
CA PHE A 110 -14.06 5.41 3.27
C PHE A 110 -15.13 6.10 2.41
N ILE A 111 -15.36 5.61 1.19
CA ILE A 111 -16.29 6.23 0.23
C ILE A 111 -17.71 6.27 0.79
N SER A 112 -18.17 5.17 1.38
CA SER A 112 -19.52 5.10 1.98
C SER A 112 -19.72 6.10 3.13
N LYS A 113 -18.63 6.51 3.78
CA LYS A 113 -18.66 7.47 4.89
C LYS A 113 -18.32 8.90 4.49
N ILE A 114 -17.82 9.16 3.26
CA ILE A 114 -17.54 10.52 2.76
C ILE A 114 -18.68 11.50 3.07
N PRO A 115 -19.97 11.18 2.85
CA PRO A 115 -21.08 12.11 3.13
C PRO A 115 -21.10 12.68 4.57
N ILE A 116 -20.54 11.98 5.55
CA ILE A 116 -20.47 12.41 6.96
C ILE A 116 -19.50 13.59 7.15
N ALA A 117 -18.45 13.66 6.33
CA ALA A 117 -17.39 14.66 6.42
C ALA A 117 -17.11 15.31 5.06
N GLU A 118 -18.11 15.36 4.19
CA GLU A 118 -17.97 15.67 2.76
C GLU A 118 -17.20 16.99 2.53
N LYS A 119 -17.64 18.06 3.19
CA LYS A 119 -17.00 19.39 3.07
C LYS A 119 -15.55 19.39 3.56
N GLU A 120 -15.27 18.69 4.65
CA GLU A 120 -13.91 18.56 5.17
C GLU A 120 -13.02 17.75 4.23
N VAL A 121 -13.54 16.67 3.64
CA VAL A 121 -12.85 15.86 2.63
C VAL A 121 -12.50 16.73 1.43
N TYR A 122 -13.47 17.43 0.83
CA TYR A 122 -13.22 18.28 -0.32
C TYR A 122 -12.22 19.39 -0.02
N LYS A 123 -12.34 20.03 1.15
CA LYS A 123 -11.38 21.05 1.59
C LYS A 123 -9.96 20.49 1.75
N CYS A 124 -9.82 19.29 2.32
CA CYS A 124 -8.53 18.65 2.52
C CYS A 124 -7.88 18.26 1.19
N LEU A 125 -8.64 17.63 0.29
CA LEU A 125 -8.17 17.26 -1.04
C LEU A 125 -7.79 18.50 -1.87
N ALA A 126 -8.66 19.51 -1.89
CA ALA A 126 -8.39 20.78 -2.57
C ALA A 126 -7.07 21.40 -2.12
N LYS A 127 -6.82 21.41 -0.79
CA LYS A 127 -5.58 21.91 -0.21
C LYS A 127 -4.35 21.10 -0.63
N ILE A 128 -4.38 19.77 -0.50
CA ILE A 128 -3.23 18.89 -0.78
C ILE A 128 -2.84 18.92 -2.27
N PHE A 129 -3.86 18.93 -3.15
CA PHE A 129 -3.70 18.86 -4.60
C PHE A 129 -3.72 20.22 -5.29
N ASN A 130 -3.78 21.32 -4.52
CA ASN A 130 -3.83 22.68 -5.04
C ASN A 130 -4.94 22.89 -6.08
N LYS A 131 -6.13 22.34 -5.79
CA LYS A 131 -7.37 22.56 -6.52
C LYS A 131 -8.29 23.48 -5.71
N SER A 132 -9.29 24.08 -6.34
CA SER A 132 -10.41 24.68 -5.63
C SER A 132 -11.34 23.60 -5.06
N ILE A 133 -12.07 23.94 -3.99
CA ILE A 133 -13.06 23.03 -3.39
C ILE A 133 -14.11 22.61 -4.44
N LYS A 134 -14.56 23.57 -5.26
CA LYS A 134 -15.57 23.33 -6.30
C LYS A 134 -15.09 22.37 -7.39
N GLU A 135 -13.81 22.41 -7.76
CA GLU A 135 -13.24 21.42 -8.68
C GLU A 135 -13.30 20.00 -8.09
N VAL A 136 -13.02 19.85 -6.80
CA VAL A 136 -13.11 18.54 -6.13
C VAL A 136 -14.55 18.08 -5.95
N GLU A 137 -15.50 18.99 -5.76
CA GLU A 137 -16.93 18.66 -5.62
C GLU A 137 -17.54 18.07 -6.90
N ILE A 138 -17.09 18.54 -8.07
CA ILE A 138 -17.70 18.17 -9.36
C ILE A 138 -16.89 17.14 -10.15
N GLN A 139 -15.69 16.79 -9.68
CA GLN A 139 -14.84 15.81 -10.36
C GLN A 139 -15.44 14.40 -10.28
N GLU A 140 -15.02 13.54 -11.20
CA GLU A 140 -15.45 12.15 -11.20
C GLU A 140 -14.94 11.41 -9.94
N LEU A 141 -15.70 10.41 -9.49
CA LEU A 141 -15.32 9.63 -8.30
C LEU A 141 -13.93 8.99 -8.46
N GLU A 142 -13.55 8.59 -9.67
CA GLU A 142 -12.23 8.05 -9.98
C GLU A 142 -11.10 9.03 -9.63
N GLU A 143 -11.26 10.32 -9.94
CA GLU A 143 -10.27 11.35 -9.58
C GLU A 143 -10.13 11.45 -8.06
N THR A 144 -11.25 11.41 -7.34
CA THR A 144 -11.26 11.45 -5.87
C THR A 144 -10.57 10.23 -5.27
N ILE A 145 -10.86 9.04 -5.80
CA ILE A 145 -10.20 7.78 -5.40
C ILE A 145 -8.69 7.85 -5.66
N SER A 146 -8.28 8.36 -6.82
CA SER A 146 -6.87 8.51 -7.19
C SER A 146 -6.12 9.44 -6.21
N MET A 147 -6.72 10.58 -5.86
CA MET A 147 -6.17 11.48 -4.85
C MET A 147 -6.01 10.82 -3.48
N ILE A 148 -7.02 10.07 -3.04
CA ILE A 148 -6.98 9.34 -1.76
C ILE A 148 -5.85 8.30 -1.78
N LYS A 149 -5.73 7.53 -2.88
CA LYS A 149 -4.63 6.56 -3.05
C LYS A 149 -3.27 7.23 -2.94
N GLU A 150 -3.05 8.34 -3.66
CA GLU A 150 -1.78 9.07 -3.62
C GLU A 150 -1.46 9.61 -2.21
N ILE A 151 -2.48 10.03 -1.44
CA ILE A 151 -2.33 10.39 -0.03
C ILE A 151 -1.87 9.19 0.80
N THR A 152 -2.53 8.04 0.66
CA THR A 152 -2.21 6.82 1.44
C THR A 152 -0.84 6.25 1.10
N GLU A 153 -0.38 6.42 -0.13
CA GLU A 153 0.93 5.97 -0.61
C GLU A 153 2.05 6.98 -0.31
N SER A 154 1.70 8.20 0.13
CA SER A 154 2.67 9.24 0.42
C SER A 154 3.65 8.80 1.51
N LYS A 155 4.95 9.01 1.25
CA LYS A 155 6.01 8.66 2.20
C LYS A 155 5.81 9.35 3.55
N THR A 156 5.31 10.59 3.57
CA THR A 156 5.09 11.34 4.81
C THR A 156 4.01 10.69 5.69
N LEU A 157 2.86 10.32 5.11
CA LEU A 157 1.79 9.69 5.88
C LEU A 157 2.17 8.27 6.31
N MET A 158 2.83 7.53 5.43
CA MET A 158 3.36 6.20 5.75
C MET A 158 4.41 6.27 6.86
N PHE A 159 5.24 7.31 6.91
CA PHE A 159 6.20 7.51 8.01
C PHE A 159 5.47 7.71 9.35
N PHE A 160 4.39 8.49 9.38
CA PHE A 160 3.58 8.69 10.59
C PHE A 160 3.02 7.37 11.12
N PHE A 161 2.38 6.56 10.26
CA PHE A 161 1.83 5.27 10.68
C PHE A 161 2.90 4.26 11.08
N LYS A 162 4.00 4.16 10.33
CA LYS A 162 5.12 3.27 10.67
C LYS A 162 5.80 3.63 12.00
N SER A 163 5.85 4.92 12.32
CA SER A 163 6.42 5.39 13.59
C SER A 163 5.52 5.10 14.78
N ALA A 164 4.21 4.93 14.57
CA ALA A 164 3.25 4.60 15.62
C ALA A 164 3.19 3.09 15.94
N THR A 165 3.76 2.23 15.08
CA THR A 165 3.72 0.77 15.20
C THR A 165 5.09 0.15 15.55
N LYS A 166 6.05 0.97 15.98
CA LYS A 166 7.38 0.54 16.44
C LYS A 166 7.54 0.77 17.94
#